data_AF-A0A0D9ZIC7-F1
#
_entry.id   AF-A0A0D9ZIC7-F1
#
_cell.length_a   1.000
_cell.length_b   1.000
_cell.length_c   1.000
_cell.angle_alpha   90.00
_cell.angle_beta   90.00
_cell.angle_gamma   90.00
#
_symmetry.space_group_name_H-M   'P 1'
#
loop_
_entity.id
_entity.type
_entity.pdbx_description
1 polymer ?
#
loop_
_entity_poly.entity_id
_entity_poly.type
_entity_poly.pdbx_seq_one_letter_code
_entity_poly.pdbx_strand_id
1 'polypeptide(L)'
;MSSGGAASTVVLQDAFSTVGHRSGGQDTTRHTFSSSPAAARTLPKERRRQRRRRWRPPYAGERKSSARMAIAVRSAAAAAAVARHSLRPPLAAPGSIRGASLLPPQRARGVGPCRARARAASSSATGGGGHLPPLFSVAPMMDWTDNHYRTLARLISKHAWLYTEMVVAETIVHQKDNLDRFLAFPAEQHPIVLQIGGSNLDNLAKATELANAYSYDEINLNCGCPSGKVAGHGCFGARLMFDPEFVGDAMSAIAANCNVPVSVKCRIGVDDRDSYEELCEFVDKVVSKSPTRHFIIHARKALLSGLSPAENRNILFPGYHQYEYYFALLRDFPDVQFTLNGGITTIDQVTASIRQGAHRVMVGRAAYNNPWNMLGHVDSEVYGMLTRRSSRRQILESYQVYGDSIMGQYGPSRPNVRQLVKPLLNLFHSEPGNGLWKRKADSTLRHCKTLESFLEETLDAIPNSVLDAPIGKEAYIEEGHFADMDSLLPPRYSSLTNGSCEIPALVTAST
;
A
#
# COMPACT_ATOMS: atom_id res chain seq x y z
N MET A 1 -6.59 34.46 35.39
CA MET A 1 -6.22 33.10 35.86
C MET A 1 -7.04 32.12 35.01
N SER A 2 -6.58 31.71 33.83
CA SER A 2 -5.51 30.74 33.56
C SER A 2 -6.01 29.28 33.56
N SER A 3 -6.51 28.83 32.42
CA SER A 3 -6.67 27.41 32.06
C SER A 3 -6.11 27.21 30.65
N GLY A 4 -4.85 26.75 30.57
CA GLY A 4 -4.17 26.51 29.30
C GLY A 4 -4.57 25.17 28.70
N GLY A 5 -5.20 25.18 27.52
CA GLY A 5 -5.36 23.98 26.69
C GLY A 5 -4.16 23.82 25.76
N ALA A 6 -3.39 22.76 25.91
CA ALA A 6 -2.24 22.48 25.05
C ALA A 6 -2.72 22.00 23.67
N ALA A 7 -2.57 22.85 22.65
CA ALA A 7 -2.76 22.45 21.25
C ALA A 7 -1.53 21.66 20.76
N SER A 8 -1.75 20.43 20.30
CA SER A 8 -0.69 19.60 19.71
C SER A 8 -0.38 20.06 18.28
N THR A 9 0.57 20.99 18.14
CA THR A 9 1.12 21.40 16.84
C THR A 9 1.96 20.26 16.26
N VAL A 10 1.45 19.57 15.23
CA VAL A 10 2.25 18.65 14.42
C VAL A 10 2.99 19.47 13.36
N VAL A 11 4.27 19.72 13.61
CA VAL A 11 5.17 20.33 12.61
C VAL A 11 5.50 19.31 11.54
N LEU A 12 5.27 19.66 10.27
CA LEU A 12 5.82 18.94 9.12
C LEU A 12 7.34 19.15 9.10
N GLN A 13 8.10 18.20 9.65
CA GLN A 13 9.56 18.16 9.48
C GLN A 13 9.91 17.48 8.16
N ASP A 14 10.24 18.30 7.16
CA ASP A 14 10.92 17.85 5.95
C ASP A 14 12.35 17.37 6.28
N ALA A 15 12.76 16.28 5.64
CA ALA A 15 14.13 15.79 5.64
C ALA A 15 14.74 15.95 4.24
N PHE A 16 15.39 17.10 4.00
CA PHE A 16 16.22 17.31 2.82
C PHE A 16 17.66 17.64 3.24
N SER A 17 18.59 16.75 2.91
CA SER A 17 20.04 17.00 3.02
C SER A 17 20.59 17.35 1.64
N THR A 18 20.59 18.62 1.28
CA THR A 18 21.33 19.13 0.11
C THR A 18 22.81 19.31 0.49
N VAL A 19 23.69 18.49 -0.09
CA VAL A 19 25.14 18.69 -0.02
C VAL A 19 25.52 19.80 -0.99
N GLY A 20 25.88 20.98 -0.47
CA GLY A 20 26.37 22.09 -1.28
C GLY A 20 27.85 21.93 -1.60
N HIS A 21 28.19 21.79 -2.89
CA HIS A 21 29.58 21.95 -3.34
C HIS A 21 30.01 23.42 -3.18
N ARG A 22 31.04 23.67 -2.36
CA ARG A 22 31.77 24.94 -2.37
C ARG A 22 32.90 24.87 -3.38
N SER A 23 32.81 25.64 -4.45
CA SER A 23 33.94 25.95 -5.33
C SER A 23 34.87 26.97 -4.66
N GLY A 24 35.98 26.50 -4.09
CA GLY A 24 37.07 27.37 -3.65
C GLY A 24 38.09 27.54 -4.79
N GLY A 25 38.29 28.77 -5.26
CA GLY A 25 39.40 29.06 -6.18
C GLY A 25 40.74 28.92 -5.47
N GLN A 26 41.75 28.43 -6.17
CA GLN A 26 43.14 28.49 -5.73
C GLN A 26 43.99 29.22 -6.77
N ASP A 27 44.73 30.20 -6.26
CA ASP A 27 45.64 31.04 -7.02
C ASP A 27 46.90 30.29 -7.44
N THR A 28 47.50 30.72 -8.54
CA THR A 28 48.67 30.07 -9.13
C THR A 28 49.98 30.51 -8.47
N THR A 29 50.82 29.56 -8.05
CA THR A 29 52.29 29.75 -8.05
C THR A 29 53.01 28.46 -8.46
N ARG A 30 54.07 28.61 -9.28
CA ARG A 30 54.93 27.53 -9.79
C ARG A 30 56.04 27.20 -8.78
N HIS A 31 56.55 25.96 -8.76
CA HIS A 31 58.00 25.66 -8.71
C HIS A 31 58.33 24.16 -8.99
N THR A 32 58.63 23.86 -10.27
CA THR A 32 59.75 23.07 -10.83
C THR A 32 60.42 21.86 -10.11
N PHE A 33 60.64 20.78 -10.91
CA PHE A 33 61.67 19.69 -10.81
C PHE A 33 61.53 18.63 -9.67
N SER A 34 61.89 17.33 -9.80
CA SER A 34 62.46 16.52 -10.91
C SER A 34 62.09 15.01 -10.80
N SER A 35 62.65 14.17 -11.69
CA SER A 35 62.37 12.75 -12.00
C SER A 35 62.91 11.66 -11.03
N SER A 36 62.19 10.53 -10.92
CA SER A 36 62.56 9.07 -10.91
C SER A 36 63.93 8.54 -10.41
N PRO A 37 64.12 7.21 -10.11
CA PRO A 37 63.17 6.09 -9.93
C PRO A 37 63.48 5.18 -8.69
N ALA A 38 62.90 3.96 -8.68
CA ALA A 38 62.87 2.93 -7.62
C ALA A 38 64.20 2.28 -7.16
N ALA A 39 64.21 1.76 -5.93
CA ALA A 39 64.94 0.55 -5.51
C ALA A 39 64.36 -0.06 -4.21
N ALA A 40 64.45 -1.38 -4.04
CA ALA A 40 63.90 -2.12 -2.89
C ALA A 40 64.98 -2.53 -1.86
N ARG A 41 64.62 -2.69 -0.58
CA ARG A 41 65.36 -3.53 0.38
C ARG A 41 64.54 -3.98 1.62
N THR A 42 64.26 -5.27 1.66
CA THR A 42 64.19 -6.23 2.80
C THR A 42 63.87 -5.81 4.25
N LEU A 43 62.97 -6.61 4.85
CA LEU A 43 62.50 -6.71 6.25
C LEU A 43 63.59 -6.85 7.33
N PRO A 44 63.23 -6.61 8.63
CA PRO A 44 62.99 -7.74 9.54
C PRO A 44 61.58 -7.85 10.17
N LYS A 45 61.34 -8.98 10.86
CA LYS A 45 60.13 -9.41 11.60
C LYS A 45 59.81 -8.45 12.78
N GLU A 46 58.61 -8.33 13.35
CA GLU A 46 57.77 -9.40 13.93
C GLU A 46 56.33 -8.91 14.33
N ARG A 47 55.45 -9.85 14.74
CA ARG A 47 54.19 -9.70 15.52
C ARG A 47 52.87 -9.31 14.81
N ARG A 48 52.17 -10.34 14.33
CA ARG A 48 50.69 -10.37 14.15
C ARG A 48 49.95 -10.23 15.49
N ARG A 49 48.90 -9.41 15.58
CA ARG A 49 47.70 -9.70 16.40
C ARG A 49 46.41 -9.20 15.71
N GLN A 50 45.47 -10.12 15.54
CA GLN A 50 44.11 -9.85 15.04
C GLN A 50 43.29 -9.07 16.08
N ARG A 51 42.33 -8.26 15.62
CA ARG A 51 41.21 -7.78 16.45
C ARG A 51 39.87 -8.26 15.90
N ARG A 52 39.44 -9.46 16.32
CA ARG A 52 38.01 -9.78 16.41
C ARG A 52 37.46 -9.13 17.68
N ARG A 53 36.39 -8.34 17.61
CA ARG A 53 35.61 -7.95 18.79
C ARG A 53 34.33 -8.79 18.85
N ARG A 54 34.32 -9.79 19.73
CA ARG A 54 33.10 -10.47 20.16
C ARG A 54 32.28 -9.50 21.02
N TRP A 55 30.99 -9.41 20.74
CA TRP A 55 30.01 -8.88 21.69
C TRP A 55 29.63 -9.99 22.70
N ARG A 56 29.37 -9.62 23.95
CA ARG A 56 28.84 -10.51 25.01
C ARG A 56 27.78 -9.72 25.79
N PRO A 57 26.66 -10.34 26.20
CA PRO A 57 25.61 -9.68 26.98
C PRO A 57 25.99 -9.60 28.48
N PRO A 58 25.39 -8.67 29.25
CA PRO A 58 25.50 -8.66 30.71
C PRO A 58 24.60 -9.75 31.34
N TYR A 59 25.08 -10.30 32.46
CA TYR A 59 24.44 -11.36 33.23
C TYR A 59 23.45 -10.80 34.27
N ALA A 60 22.51 -11.64 34.72
CA ALA A 60 21.68 -11.37 35.88
C ALA A 60 22.45 -11.52 37.21
N GLY A 61 22.02 -10.78 38.24
CA GLY A 61 22.51 -10.86 39.62
C GLY A 61 21.47 -10.28 40.59
N GLU A 62 21.30 -10.88 41.77
CA GLU A 62 20.03 -10.83 42.51
C GLU A 62 19.91 -9.78 43.63
N ARG A 63 18.65 -9.37 43.85
CA ARG A 63 17.94 -9.04 45.11
C ARG A 63 18.75 -8.59 46.35
N LYS A 64 18.28 -7.48 46.94
CA LYS A 64 17.90 -7.43 48.38
C LYS A 64 16.69 -6.50 48.60
N SER A 65 15.89 -6.82 49.60
CA SER A 65 14.65 -6.14 50.02
C SER A 65 14.96 -4.87 50.85
N SER A 66 14.02 -3.96 51.20
CA SER A 66 12.77 -4.22 51.94
C SER A 66 11.78 -3.04 52.00
N ALA A 67 10.51 -3.40 52.24
CA ALA A 67 9.48 -2.68 53.01
C ALA A 67 8.88 -1.34 52.49
N ARG A 68 7.61 -1.41 52.04
CA ARG A 68 6.44 -0.97 52.84
C ARG A 68 5.08 -1.42 52.25
N MET A 69 4.25 -2.06 53.10
CA MET A 69 2.77 -2.23 53.07
C MET A 69 2.08 -2.67 51.75
N ALA A 70 1.45 -3.85 51.58
CA ALA A 70 0.38 -4.52 52.36
C ALA A 70 -0.89 -3.64 52.52
N ILE A 71 -2.11 -4.04 52.09
CA ILE A 71 -2.91 -5.20 52.56
C ILE A 71 -3.85 -5.79 51.48
N ALA A 72 -4.08 -7.11 51.61
CA ALA A 72 -5.05 -8.06 51.01
C ALA A 72 -6.51 -7.56 50.79
N VAL A 73 -7.31 -7.97 49.77
CA VAL A 73 -7.70 -9.29 49.18
C VAL A 73 -8.92 -9.97 49.88
N ARG A 74 -9.88 -10.46 49.06
CA ARG A 74 -11.16 -11.20 49.36
C ARG A 74 -12.42 -10.32 49.59
N SER A 75 -13.66 -10.75 49.30
CA SER A 75 -14.23 -11.78 48.40
C SER A 75 -15.77 -11.62 48.30
N ALA A 76 -16.40 -12.25 47.31
CA ALA A 76 -17.78 -12.77 47.30
C ALA A 76 -19.01 -11.82 47.43
N ALA A 77 -19.78 -11.77 46.33
CA ALA A 77 -21.19 -12.14 46.20
C ALA A 77 -22.30 -11.66 47.19
N ALA A 78 -23.39 -11.21 46.54
CA ALA A 78 -24.81 -11.46 46.85
C ALA A 78 -25.60 -10.57 47.83
N ALA A 79 -26.60 -9.90 47.21
CA ALA A 79 -28.01 -9.80 47.61
C ALA A 79 -28.50 -8.76 48.66
N ALA A 80 -29.60 -8.09 48.25
CA ALA A 80 -30.61 -7.38 49.05
C ALA A 80 -30.16 -6.11 49.84
N ALA A 81 -30.99 -5.10 50.09
CA ALA A 81 -32.25 -4.61 49.49
C ALA A 81 -32.53 -3.19 50.09
N VAL A 82 -33.75 -2.66 49.92
CA VAL A 82 -34.30 -1.43 50.55
C VAL A 82 -33.89 -0.11 49.83
N ALA A 83 -34.65 0.37 48.83
CA ALA A 83 -35.86 1.23 48.90
C ALA A 83 -35.49 2.74 49.02
N ARG A 84 -36.05 3.77 48.35
CA ARG A 84 -37.33 4.13 47.66
C ARG A 84 -37.04 5.13 46.51
N HIS A 85 -37.93 5.61 45.61
CA HIS A 85 -39.37 5.43 45.32
C HIS A 85 -39.66 5.77 43.82
N SER A 86 -40.79 5.27 43.28
CA SER A 86 -41.87 5.92 42.48
C SER A 86 -41.59 7.10 41.50
N LEU A 87 -42.24 7.27 40.33
CA LEU A 87 -43.61 6.90 39.85
C LEU A 87 -43.65 6.52 38.34
N ARG A 88 -44.79 5.96 37.89
CA ARG A 88 -45.15 5.63 36.49
C ARG A 88 -45.94 6.76 35.77
N PRO A 89 -46.06 6.74 34.42
CA PRO A 89 -46.83 7.71 33.63
C PRO A 89 -48.31 7.28 33.39
N PRO A 90 -49.19 8.18 32.90
CA PRO A 90 -50.55 7.85 32.44
C PRO A 90 -50.80 7.99 30.92
N LEU A 91 -51.91 7.40 30.44
CA LEU A 91 -52.41 7.39 29.07
C LEU A 91 -53.85 7.95 28.99
N ALA A 92 -54.15 8.67 27.89
CA ALA A 92 -55.42 8.78 27.14
C ALA A 92 -56.75 9.39 27.71
N ALA A 93 -57.21 10.49 27.05
CA ALA A 93 -58.57 10.83 26.56
C ALA A 93 -59.74 11.11 27.57
N PRO A 94 -60.95 11.64 27.18
CA PRO A 94 -61.49 12.07 25.85
C PRO A 94 -62.34 13.41 25.75
N GLY A 95 -62.72 13.86 24.53
CA GLY A 95 -63.87 14.74 24.17
C GLY A 95 -63.73 16.29 24.32
N SER A 96 -64.45 17.22 23.62
CA SER A 96 -65.47 17.15 22.53
C SER A 96 -65.74 18.52 21.81
N ILE A 97 -65.70 18.54 20.47
CA ILE A 97 -66.48 19.30 19.41
C ILE A 97 -66.76 20.84 19.47
N ARG A 98 -66.30 21.57 18.43
CA ARG A 98 -67.00 22.51 17.46
C ARG A 98 -65.95 23.48 16.85
N GLY A 99 -65.87 23.83 15.56
CA GLY A 99 -66.47 23.33 14.31
C GLY A 99 -66.53 24.43 13.21
N ALA A 100 -65.88 24.26 12.04
CA ALA A 100 -66.12 25.03 10.80
C ALA A 100 -65.44 24.37 9.56
N SER A 101 -66.06 24.52 8.38
CA SER A 101 -65.77 23.83 7.11
C SER A 101 -64.65 24.48 6.26
N LEU A 102 -63.95 23.69 5.44
CA LEU A 102 -63.82 23.86 3.97
C LEU A 102 -63.11 22.67 3.27
N LEU A 103 -63.27 22.56 1.94
CA LEU A 103 -63.01 21.37 1.10
C LEU A 103 -61.53 21.18 0.65
N PRO A 104 -61.15 19.99 0.12
CA PRO A 104 -59.74 19.53 0.11
C PRO A 104 -59.00 19.66 -1.23
N PRO A 105 -57.65 19.54 -1.19
CA PRO A 105 -56.94 18.82 -2.26
C PRO A 105 -55.91 17.78 -1.77
N GLN A 106 -55.93 16.63 -2.44
CA GLN A 106 -54.81 15.75 -2.84
C GLN A 106 -53.69 15.39 -1.83
N ARG A 107 -53.57 14.09 -1.54
CA ARG A 107 -52.48 13.49 -0.74
C ARG A 107 -51.12 13.55 -1.47
N ALA A 108 -50.20 14.38 -1.00
CA ALA A 108 -48.78 14.20 -1.27
C ALA A 108 -48.23 12.97 -0.52
N ARG A 109 -47.42 12.13 -1.18
CA ARG A 109 -46.70 11.02 -0.53
C ARG A 109 -45.40 11.55 0.07
N GLY A 110 -45.23 11.40 1.39
CA GLY A 110 -43.96 11.71 2.05
C GLY A 110 -42.84 10.78 1.60
N VAL A 111 -41.68 11.35 1.29
CA VAL A 111 -40.49 10.63 0.82
C VAL A 111 -39.70 10.08 2.00
N GLY A 112 -39.54 8.76 2.07
CA GLY A 112 -38.59 8.09 2.96
C GLY A 112 -37.18 8.05 2.36
N PRO A 113 -36.13 7.80 3.16
CA PRO A 113 -34.74 7.91 2.72
C PRO A 113 -34.38 6.92 1.61
N CYS A 114 -33.64 7.41 0.60
CA CYS A 114 -33.27 6.65 -0.58
C CYS A 114 -32.29 5.51 -0.27
N ARG A 115 -32.80 4.28 -0.17
CA ARG A 115 -31.99 3.09 -0.47
C ARG A 115 -31.84 2.99 -1.98
N ALA A 116 -30.63 3.21 -2.50
CA ALA A 116 -30.30 2.96 -3.89
C ALA A 116 -30.36 1.45 -4.21
N ARG A 117 -31.55 0.96 -4.57
CA ARG A 117 -31.68 -0.34 -5.23
C ARG A 117 -31.18 -0.19 -6.66
N ALA A 118 -29.96 -0.68 -6.92
CA ALA A 118 -29.54 -1.00 -8.28
C ALA A 118 -30.56 -1.99 -8.87
N ARG A 119 -31.33 -1.56 -9.88
CA ARG A 119 -32.17 -2.47 -10.65
C ARG A 119 -31.26 -3.23 -11.61
N ALA A 120 -31.14 -4.53 -11.41
CA ALA A 120 -30.57 -5.42 -12.41
C ALA A 120 -31.44 -5.35 -13.68
N ALA A 121 -30.93 -4.70 -14.72
CA ALA A 121 -31.44 -4.86 -16.07
C ALA A 121 -30.84 -6.14 -16.65
N SER A 122 -31.67 -7.16 -16.83
CA SER A 122 -31.26 -8.42 -17.44
C SER A 122 -31.10 -8.25 -18.96
N SER A 123 -29.89 -7.98 -19.42
CA SER A 123 -29.45 -8.24 -20.79
C SER A 123 -28.36 -9.30 -20.76
N SER A 124 -28.68 -10.49 -21.26
CA SER A 124 -27.74 -11.60 -21.40
C SER A 124 -26.67 -11.28 -22.44
N ALA A 125 -25.53 -10.78 -21.98
CA ALA A 125 -24.33 -10.58 -22.78
C ALA A 125 -23.13 -11.21 -22.08
N THR A 126 -22.90 -12.50 -22.36
CA THR A 126 -21.62 -13.16 -22.05
C THR A 126 -20.53 -12.55 -22.93
N GLY A 127 -19.79 -11.60 -22.38
CA GLY A 127 -18.75 -10.86 -23.08
C GLY A 127 -18.11 -9.85 -22.14
N GLY A 128 -17.21 -10.32 -21.28
CA GLY A 128 -16.51 -9.45 -20.34
C GLY A 128 -15.68 -8.41 -21.08
N GLY A 129 -15.91 -7.13 -20.80
CA GLY A 129 -14.99 -6.05 -21.15
C GLY A 129 -13.73 -6.15 -20.30
N GLY A 130 -12.89 -7.15 -20.60
CA GLY A 130 -11.73 -7.50 -19.80
C GLY A 130 -10.76 -6.33 -19.66
N HIS A 131 -10.35 -6.04 -18.43
CA HIS A 131 -9.27 -5.11 -18.16
C HIS A 131 -7.97 -5.59 -18.80
N LEU A 132 -7.10 -4.66 -19.20
CA LEU A 132 -5.77 -5.02 -19.68
C LEU A 132 -5.01 -5.81 -18.59
N PRO A 133 -4.16 -6.80 -18.97
CA PRO A 133 -3.43 -7.61 -18.01
C PRO A 133 -2.60 -6.73 -17.07
N PRO A 134 -2.44 -7.08 -15.78
CA PRO A 134 -1.79 -6.22 -14.77
C PRO A 134 -0.26 -6.10 -14.91
N LEU A 135 0.21 -5.54 -16.03
CA LEU A 135 1.62 -5.26 -16.30
C LEU A 135 2.16 -4.19 -15.33
N PHE A 136 1.34 -3.21 -14.98
CA PHE A 136 1.63 -2.19 -13.96
C PHE A 136 0.55 -2.13 -12.88
N SER A 137 0.98 -2.09 -11.62
CA SER A 137 0.14 -1.88 -10.46
C SER A 137 0.71 -0.87 -9.46
N VAL A 138 -0.18 -0.15 -8.76
CA VAL A 138 0.20 0.70 -7.62
C VAL A 138 0.13 -0.12 -6.33
N ALA A 139 1.21 -0.09 -5.54
CA ALA A 139 1.31 -0.91 -4.34
C ALA A 139 0.33 -0.49 -3.24
N PRO A 140 -0.23 -1.44 -2.47
CA PRO A 140 -1.02 -1.14 -1.27
C PRO A 140 -0.15 -0.44 -0.22
N MET A 141 -0.55 0.76 0.20
CA MET A 141 0.20 1.60 1.14
C MET A 141 -0.74 2.25 2.15
N MET A 142 -0.66 1.83 3.42
CA MET A 142 -1.43 2.42 4.52
C MET A 142 -1.28 3.94 4.59
N ASP A 143 -2.40 4.61 4.88
CA ASP A 143 -2.61 6.05 4.85
C ASP A 143 -2.34 6.71 3.49
N TRP A 144 -2.00 5.99 2.41
CA TRP A 144 -1.55 6.57 1.14
C TRP A 144 -2.46 6.16 -0.03
N THR A 145 -2.76 4.86 -0.22
CA THR A 145 -3.65 4.37 -1.28
C THR A 145 -5.12 4.36 -0.88
N ASP A 146 -5.56 5.46 -0.25
CA ASP A 146 -6.95 5.67 0.15
C ASP A 146 -7.88 5.83 -1.09
N ASN A 147 -9.19 5.93 -0.84
CA ASN A 147 -10.18 6.05 -1.91
C ASN A 147 -9.94 7.30 -2.80
N HIS A 148 -9.44 8.39 -2.22
CA HIS A 148 -9.26 9.66 -2.91
C HIS A 148 -8.00 9.63 -3.79
N TYR A 149 -6.90 9.08 -3.27
CA TYR A 149 -5.69 8.84 -4.06
C TYR A 149 -5.95 7.88 -5.23
N ARG A 150 -6.71 6.80 -5.04
CA ARG A 150 -7.04 5.88 -6.13
C ARG A 150 -7.87 6.55 -7.23
N THR A 151 -8.82 7.43 -6.88
CA THR A 151 -9.51 8.26 -7.88
C THR A 151 -8.54 9.17 -8.63
N LEU A 152 -7.63 9.87 -7.94
CA LEU A 152 -6.61 10.69 -8.60
C LEU A 152 -5.72 9.86 -9.56
N ALA A 153 -5.26 8.70 -9.10
CA ALA A 153 -4.44 7.79 -9.89
C ALA A 153 -5.18 7.31 -11.15
N ARG A 154 -6.47 7.01 -11.05
CA ARG A 154 -7.34 6.64 -12.18
C ARG A 154 -7.66 7.79 -13.13
N LEU A 155 -7.66 9.04 -12.64
CA LEU A 155 -7.76 10.21 -13.51
C LEU A 155 -6.51 10.33 -14.39
N ILE A 156 -5.31 10.10 -13.83
CA ILE A 156 -4.01 10.17 -14.52
C ILE A 156 -3.78 8.97 -15.46
N SER A 157 -4.07 7.73 -15.03
CA SER A 157 -3.91 6.49 -15.82
C SER A 157 -5.18 5.64 -15.85
N LYS A 158 -5.57 5.19 -17.03
CA LYS A 158 -6.75 4.33 -17.25
C LYS A 158 -6.45 2.84 -17.11
N HIS A 159 -5.18 2.44 -17.20
CA HIS A 159 -4.80 1.02 -17.23
C HIS A 159 -3.93 0.56 -16.05
N ALA A 160 -3.46 1.47 -15.18
CA ALA A 160 -2.85 1.09 -13.91
C ALA A 160 -3.84 0.30 -13.02
N TRP A 161 -3.41 -0.87 -12.53
CA TRP A 161 -4.16 -1.62 -11.51
C TRP A 161 -3.94 -1.00 -10.14
N LEU A 162 -5.02 -0.79 -9.38
CA LEU A 162 -4.98 -0.07 -8.11
C LEU A 162 -5.20 -1.04 -6.95
N TYR A 163 -4.35 -1.02 -5.93
CA TYR A 163 -4.58 -1.77 -4.70
C TYR A 163 -5.17 -0.84 -3.63
N THR A 164 -6.08 -1.36 -2.81
CA THR A 164 -6.55 -0.67 -1.60
C THR A 164 -5.43 -0.50 -0.57
N GLU A 165 -5.69 0.26 0.49
CA GLU A 165 -4.97 0.03 1.75
C GLU A 165 -5.23 -1.40 2.27
N MET A 166 -4.38 -1.89 3.17
CA MET A 166 -4.57 -3.20 3.80
C MET A 166 -5.73 -3.11 4.81
N VAL A 167 -6.86 -3.75 4.50
CA VAL A 167 -8.02 -3.81 5.41
C VAL A 167 -7.90 -5.07 6.27
N VAL A 168 -8.04 -4.94 7.58
CA VAL A 168 -7.95 -6.08 8.50
C VAL A 168 -9.26 -6.89 8.47
N ALA A 169 -9.19 -8.21 8.30
CA ALA A 169 -10.35 -9.09 8.16
C ALA A 169 -11.29 -9.00 9.38
N GLU A 170 -10.72 -8.99 10.59
CA GLU A 170 -11.43 -8.72 11.84
C GLU A 170 -12.18 -7.38 11.81
N THR A 171 -11.64 -6.34 11.15
CA THR A 171 -12.33 -5.04 11.05
C THR A 171 -13.57 -5.15 10.15
N ILE A 172 -13.46 -5.85 9.02
CA ILE A 172 -14.59 -6.11 8.10
C ILE A 172 -15.69 -6.88 8.84
N VAL A 173 -15.34 -7.97 9.53
CA VAL A 173 -16.31 -8.81 10.27
C VAL A 173 -16.98 -8.04 11.42
N HIS A 174 -16.22 -7.28 12.23
CA HIS A 174 -16.78 -6.49 13.33
C HIS A 174 -17.55 -5.25 12.88
N GLN A 175 -17.25 -4.67 11.71
CA GLN A 175 -17.91 -3.47 11.17
C GLN A 175 -18.89 -3.81 10.02
N LYS A 176 -19.46 -5.03 10.01
CA LYS A 176 -20.40 -5.51 8.98
C LYS A 176 -21.57 -4.56 8.67
N ASP A 177 -21.99 -3.75 9.64
CA ASP A 177 -23.10 -2.79 9.51
C ASP A 177 -22.65 -1.40 8.99
N ASN A 178 -21.35 -1.22 8.69
CA ASN A 178 -20.70 0.02 8.25
C ASN A 178 -19.55 -0.26 7.27
N LEU A 179 -19.71 -1.25 6.39
CA LEU A 179 -18.67 -1.70 5.47
C LEU A 179 -18.28 -0.67 4.40
N ASP A 180 -19.23 0.18 3.96
CA ASP A 180 -18.98 1.21 2.94
C ASP A 180 -17.81 2.12 3.31
N ARG A 181 -17.61 2.39 4.60
CA ARG A 181 -16.49 3.19 5.11
C ARG A 181 -15.11 2.60 4.79
N PHE A 182 -15.02 1.28 4.62
CA PHE A 182 -13.77 0.54 4.41
C PHE A 182 -13.66 -0.03 2.99
N LEU A 183 -14.79 -0.39 2.38
CA LEU A 183 -14.85 -1.17 1.14
C LEU A 183 -15.52 -0.45 -0.04
N ALA A 184 -16.23 0.67 0.17
CA ALA A 184 -16.84 1.38 -0.97
C ALA A 184 -15.79 2.15 -1.79
N PHE A 185 -15.94 2.08 -3.11
CA PHE A 185 -15.17 2.86 -4.09
C PHE A 185 -16.06 3.23 -5.30
N PRO A 186 -15.75 4.31 -6.04
CA PRO A 186 -16.41 4.64 -7.29
C PRO A 186 -16.06 3.63 -8.39
N ALA A 187 -17.03 3.19 -9.20
CA ALA A 187 -16.85 2.18 -10.24
C ALA A 187 -15.76 2.53 -11.27
N GLU A 188 -15.43 3.82 -11.43
CA GLU A 188 -14.34 4.28 -12.29
C GLU A 188 -12.97 3.70 -11.87
N GLN A 189 -12.79 3.30 -10.60
CA GLN A 189 -11.49 2.79 -10.09
C GLN A 189 -11.09 1.43 -10.66
N HIS A 190 -11.99 0.64 -11.27
CA HIS A 190 -11.64 -0.62 -11.92
C HIS A 190 -10.52 -0.45 -12.97
N PRO A 191 -9.55 -1.38 -13.08
CA PRO A 191 -9.34 -2.54 -12.21
C PRO A 191 -8.77 -2.17 -10.83
N ILE A 192 -9.34 -2.78 -9.77
CA ILE A 192 -9.01 -2.56 -8.36
C ILE A 192 -8.96 -3.86 -7.55
N VAL A 193 -7.93 -3.98 -6.72
CA VAL A 193 -7.63 -5.15 -5.88
C VAL A 193 -7.83 -4.82 -4.40
N LEU A 194 -8.63 -5.61 -3.69
CA LEU A 194 -8.75 -5.51 -2.24
C LEU A 194 -7.58 -6.25 -1.58
N GLN A 195 -6.74 -5.55 -0.83
CA GLN A 195 -5.78 -6.20 0.06
C GLN A 195 -6.38 -6.41 1.45
N ILE A 196 -6.47 -7.68 1.87
CA ILE A 196 -6.84 -8.09 3.23
C ILE A 196 -5.62 -8.52 4.05
N GLY A 197 -5.71 -8.37 5.38
CA GLY A 197 -4.77 -8.94 6.34
C GLY A 197 -5.51 -9.56 7.52
N GLY A 198 -5.09 -10.73 7.98
CA GLY A 198 -5.70 -11.44 9.09
C GLY A 198 -4.94 -12.73 9.43
N SER A 199 -5.18 -13.29 10.60
CA SER A 199 -4.53 -14.53 11.08
C SER A 199 -5.55 -15.55 11.63
N ASN A 200 -6.80 -15.49 11.16
CA ASN A 200 -7.87 -16.40 11.50
C ASN A 200 -8.64 -16.76 10.21
N LEU A 201 -8.80 -18.06 9.95
CA LEU A 201 -9.37 -18.56 8.70
C LEU A 201 -10.85 -18.16 8.54
N ASP A 202 -11.65 -18.27 9.61
CA ASP A 202 -13.07 -17.92 9.59
C ASP A 202 -13.29 -16.43 9.30
N ASN A 203 -12.47 -15.56 9.89
CA ASN A 203 -12.51 -14.12 9.65
C ASN A 203 -12.09 -13.78 8.22
N LEU A 204 -11.06 -14.45 7.67
CA LEU A 204 -10.62 -14.25 6.29
C LEU A 204 -11.69 -14.68 5.28
N ALA A 205 -12.30 -15.85 5.50
CA ALA A 205 -13.44 -16.34 4.73
C ALA A 205 -14.63 -15.36 4.80
N LYS A 206 -15.06 -14.99 6.02
CA LYS A 206 -16.21 -14.10 6.23
C LYS A 206 -15.98 -12.68 5.70
N ALA A 207 -14.77 -12.14 5.86
CA ALA A 207 -14.41 -10.84 5.30
C ALA A 207 -14.45 -10.85 3.77
N THR A 208 -13.99 -11.94 3.15
CA THR A 208 -14.03 -12.12 1.69
C THR A 208 -15.47 -12.27 1.19
N GLU A 209 -16.30 -13.07 1.88
CA GLU A 209 -17.73 -13.21 1.60
C GLU A 209 -18.46 -11.86 1.61
N LEU A 210 -18.19 -11.04 2.63
CA LEU A 210 -18.75 -9.68 2.78
C LEU A 210 -18.21 -8.71 1.70
N ALA A 211 -16.97 -8.88 1.25
CA ALA A 211 -16.36 -8.03 0.23
C ALA A 211 -16.92 -8.27 -1.18
N ASN A 212 -17.51 -9.44 -1.48
CA ASN A 212 -18.11 -9.75 -2.78
C ASN A 212 -19.16 -8.71 -3.24
N ALA A 213 -19.90 -8.10 -2.29
CA ALA A 213 -20.89 -7.07 -2.60
C ALA A 213 -20.30 -5.78 -3.20
N TYR A 214 -18.98 -5.58 -3.06
CA TYR A 214 -18.24 -4.43 -3.59
C TYR A 214 -17.55 -4.73 -4.93
N SER A 215 -17.64 -5.96 -5.44
CA SER A 215 -17.21 -6.33 -6.80
C SER A 215 -15.74 -6.04 -7.14
N TYR A 216 -14.81 -6.18 -6.19
CA TYR A 216 -13.37 -6.10 -6.46
C TYR A 216 -12.90 -7.11 -7.52
N ASP A 217 -11.88 -6.74 -8.32
CA ASP A 217 -11.41 -7.56 -9.45
C ASP A 217 -10.43 -8.68 -9.05
N GLU A 218 -9.83 -8.57 -7.86
CA GLU A 218 -8.89 -9.54 -7.27
C GLU A 218 -8.91 -9.38 -5.74
N ILE A 219 -8.68 -10.47 -5.00
CA ILE A 219 -8.46 -10.44 -3.54
C ILE A 219 -7.00 -10.80 -3.23
N ASN A 220 -6.29 -9.91 -2.53
CA ASN A 220 -4.89 -10.08 -2.19
C ASN A 220 -4.67 -10.26 -0.67
N LEU A 221 -3.91 -11.28 -0.27
CA LEU A 221 -3.50 -11.47 1.13
C LEU A 221 -2.16 -10.79 1.42
N ASN A 222 -2.09 -10.00 2.50
CA ASN A 222 -0.86 -9.38 2.97
C ASN A 222 -0.02 -10.36 3.82
N CYS A 223 1.08 -10.84 3.24
CA CYS A 223 2.14 -11.61 3.89
C CYS A 223 3.47 -10.82 3.95
N GLY A 224 3.44 -9.48 3.95
CA GLY A 224 4.64 -8.64 3.74
C GLY A 224 4.79 -7.43 4.67
N CYS A 225 3.78 -7.09 5.46
CA CYS A 225 3.83 -5.97 6.41
C CYS A 225 4.67 -6.31 7.67
N PRO A 226 5.74 -5.57 8.00
CA PRO A 226 6.59 -5.85 9.17
C PRO A 226 6.14 -5.10 10.44
N SER A 227 4.86 -4.71 10.54
CA SER A 227 4.40 -3.82 11.62
C SER A 227 4.21 -4.55 12.95
N GLY A 228 4.89 -4.08 14.01
CA GLY A 228 4.67 -4.58 15.37
C GLY A 228 3.22 -4.42 15.86
N LYS A 229 2.47 -3.42 15.36
CA LYS A 229 1.03 -3.26 15.64
C LYS A 229 0.18 -4.40 15.08
N VAL A 230 0.65 -5.04 14.01
CA VAL A 230 0.06 -6.26 13.46
C VAL A 230 0.56 -7.47 14.25
N ALA A 231 1.88 -7.61 14.41
CA ALA A 231 2.47 -8.76 15.09
C ALA A 231 2.02 -8.98 16.56
N GLY A 232 1.55 -7.93 17.26
CA GLY A 232 1.13 -8.01 18.67
C GLY A 232 -0.34 -8.34 18.94
N HIS A 233 -1.24 -8.25 17.95
CA HIS A 233 -2.70 -8.41 18.17
C HIS A 233 -3.41 -9.39 17.22
N GLY A 234 -2.62 -10.18 16.49
CA GLY A 234 -3.07 -11.18 15.52
C GLY A 234 -1.96 -11.33 14.50
N CYS A 235 -1.25 -12.46 14.51
CA CYS A 235 0.10 -12.60 13.93
C CYS A 235 0.16 -12.62 12.38
N PHE A 236 -0.40 -11.62 11.70
CA PHE A 236 -0.45 -11.52 10.24
C PHE A 236 0.68 -10.66 9.62
N GLY A 237 0.61 -10.38 8.32
CA GLY A 237 1.66 -9.67 7.60
C GLY A 237 2.89 -10.55 7.38
N ALA A 238 4.09 -9.98 7.48
CA ALA A 238 5.34 -10.73 7.26
C ALA A 238 5.52 -11.91 8.24
N ARG A 239 4.87 -11.90 9.41
CA ARG A 239 4.91 -13.03 10.36
C ARG A 239 4.28 -14.31 9.81
N LEU A 240 3.42 -14.22 8.78
CA LEU A 240 2.84 -15.36 8.07
C LEU A 240 3.86 -16.13 7.23
N MET A 241 4.98 -15.53 6.84
CA MET A 241 6.04 -16.25 6.12
C MET A 241 6.76 -17.32 6.97
N PHE A 242 6.49 -17.36 8.28
CA PHE A 242 6.91 -18.46 9.17
C PHE A 242 5.95 -19.64 9.20
N ASP A 243 4.77 -19.52 8.57
CA ASP A 243 3.73 -20.55 8.55
C ASP A 243 3.11 -20.63 7.15
N PRO A 244 3.84 -21.19 6.16
CA PRO A 244 3.34 -21.32 4.80
C PRO A 244 2.17 -22.30 4.67
N GLU A 245 2.03 -23.25 5.59
CA GLU A 245 0.86 -24.13 5.69
C GLU A 245 -0.41 -23.30 5.98
N PHE A 246 -0.38 -22.45 7.01
CA PHE A 246 -1.47 -21.52 7.31
C PHE A 246 -1.78 -20.59 6.13
N VAL A 247 -0.78 -20.08 5.41
CA VAL A 247 -1.02 -19.22 4.24
C VAL A 247 -1.71 -20.00 3.11
N GLY A 248 -1.34 -21.26 2.89
CA GLY A 248 -2.03 -22.15 1.96
C GLY A 248 -3.51 -22.33 2.33
N ASP A 249 -3.78 -22.70 3.58
CA ASP A 249 -5.14 -22.91 4.07
C ASP A 249 -5.96 -21.59 4.06
N ALA A 250 -5.34 -20.46 4.39
CA ALA A 250 -5.93 -19.12 4.32
C ALA A 250 -6.33 -18.73 2.89
N MET A 251 -5.44 -18.94 1.92
CA MET A 251 -5.73 -18.65 0.52
C MET A 251 -6.79 -19.58 -0.06
N SER A 252 -6.84 -20.83 0.38
CA SER A 252 -7.92 -21.77 0.05
C SER A 252 -9.27 -21.27 0.59
N ALA A 253 -9.32 -20.83 1.86
CA ALA A 253 -10.51 -20.27 2.48
C ALA A 253 -10.99 -18.96 1.81
N ILE A 254 -10.06 -18.08 1.41
CA ILE A 254 -10.36 -16.86 0.65
C ILE A 254 -10.95 -17.21 -0.72
N ALA A 255 -10.30 -18.09 -1.48
CA ALA A 255 -10.75 -18.50 -2.80
C ALA A 255 -12.11 -19.20 -2.78
N ALA A 256 -12.40 -20.01 -1.76
CA ALA A 256 -13.71 -20.64 -1.58
C ALA A 256 -14.85 -19.64 -1.31
N ASN A 257 -14.54 -18.38 -0.96
CA ASN A 257 -15.50 -17.35 -0.60
C ASN A 257 -15.54 -16.16 -1.58
N CYS A 258 -14.87 -16.22 -2.73
CA CYS A 258 -14.97 -15.22 -3.81
C CYS A 258 -14.95 -15.87 -5.21
N ASN A 259 -15.43 -15.13 -6.21
CA ASN A 259 -15.45 -15.57 -7.61
C ASN A 259 -14.39 -14.89 -8.49
N VAL A 260 -13.36 -14.30 -7.87
CA VAL A 260 -12.32 -13.51 -8.54
C VAL A 260 -10.93 -14.08 -8.22
N PRO A 261 -9.90 -13.78 -9.04
CA PRO A 261 -8.54 -14.23 -8.76
C PRO A 261 -8.06 -13.87 -7.36
N VAL A 262 -7.22 -14.75 -6.80
CA VAL A 262 -6.60 -14.55 -5.49
C VAL A 262 -5.08 -14.52 -5.62
N SER A 263 -4.43 -13.62 -4.86
CA SER A 263 -2.99 -13.42 -4.91
C SER A 263 -2.37 -13.21 -3.52
N VAL A 264 -1.07 -13.45 -3.37
CA VAL A 264 -0.33 -13.22 -2.11
C VAL A 264 0.72 -12.14 -2.31
N LYS A 265 0.74 -11.11 -1.45
CA LYS A 265 1.82 -10.12 -1.42
C LYS A 265 2.78 -10.38 -0.26
N CYS A 266 3.97 -10.89 -0.56
CA CYS A 266 5.00 -11.25 0.43
C CYS A 266 6.30 -10.44 0.22
N ARG A 267 7.38 -10.94 0.81
CA ARG A 267 8.77 -10.49 0.66
C ARG A 267 9.64 -11.68 0.28
N ILE A 268 10.92 -11.45 0.02
CA ILE A 268 11.92 -12.52 -0.19
C ILE A 268 12.29 -13.31 1.08
N GLY A 269 11.96 -12.81 2.27
CA GLY A 269 12.38 -13.42 3.54
C GLY A 269 12.05 -12.58 4.77
N VAL A 270 12.24 -13.14 5.96
CA VAL A 270 11.95 -12.49 7.25
C VAL A 270 12.98 -12.85 8.33
N ASP A 271 13.51 -11.82 8.99
CA ASP A 271 14.59 -11.89 9.97
C ASP A 271 15.81 -12.68 9.43
N ASP A 272 16.10 -13.86 9.96
CA ASP A 272 17.22 -14.74 9.56
C ASP A 272 16.79 -15.87 8.59
N ARG A 273 15.52 -15.87 8.15
CA ARG A 273 14.98 -16.80 7.15
C ARG A 273 14.75 -16.07 5.83
N ASP A 274 15.85 -15.87 5.12
CA ASP A 274 15.95 -15.09 3.89
C ASP A 274 16.78 -15.79 2.80
N SER A 275 16.87 -17.13 2.84
CA SER A 275 17.41 -17.91 1.74
C SER A 275 16.44 -18.02 0.55
N TYR A 276 16.97 -18.34 -0.63
CA TYR A 276 16.16 -18.55 -1.82
C TYR A 276 15.31 -19.82 -1.69
N GLU A 277 15.86 -20.86 -1.07
CA GLU A 277 15.22 -22.13 -0.80
C GLU A 277 13.97 -21.95 0.09
N GLU A 278 14.06 -21.20 1.19
CA GLU A 278 12.90 -20.89 2.06
C GLU A 278 11.82 -20.07 1.35
N LEU A 279 12.19 -19.21 0.40
CA LEU A 279 11.23 -18.47 -0.43
C LEU A 279 10.51 -19.41 -1.41
N CYS A 280 11.23 -20.38 -1.99
CA CYS A 280 10.66 -21.39 -2.86
C CYS A 280 9.74 -22.36 -2.10
N GLU A 281 10.15 -22.83 -0.91
CA GLU A 281 9.31 -23.64 -0.02
C GLU A 281 8.02 -22.91 0.36
N PHE A 282 8.08 -21.59 0.62
CA PHE A 282 6.89 -20.78 0.88
C PHE A 282 5.95 -20.74 -0.33
N VAL A 283 6.46 -20.53 -1.54
CA VAL A 283 5.64 -20.49 -2.78
C VAL A 283 5.04 -21.86 -3.07
N ASP A 284 5.85 -22.92 -3.12
CA ASP A 284 5.43 -24.30 -3.38
C ASP A 284 4.33 -24.76 -2.41
N LYS A 285 4.50 -24.46 -1.12
CA LYS A 285 3.52 -24.84 -0.10
C LYS A 285 2.17 -24.13 -0.27
N VAL A 286 2.17 -22.84 -0.60
CA VAL A 286 0.94 -22.09 -0.84
C VAL A 286 0.26 -22.53 -2.15
N VAL A 287 1.04 -22.86 -3.17
CA VAL A 287 0.57 -23.35 -4.49
C VAL A 287 -0.05 -24.75 -4.39
N SER A 288 0.52 -25.64 -3.57
CA SER A 288 0.03 -27.01 -3.38
C SER A 288 -1.22 -27.09 -2.48
N LYS A 289 -1.43 -26.13 -1.57
CA LYS A 289 -2.61 -26.05 -0.69
C LYS A 289 -3.76 -25.18 -1.21
N SER A 290 -3.54 -24.34 -2.22
CA SER A 290 -4.54 -23.35 -2.67
C SER A 290 -4.54 -23.15 -4.19
N PRO A 291 -5.62 -22.58 -4.78
CA PRO A 291 -5.64 -22.20 -6.19
C PRO A 291 -4.81 -20.95 -6.51
N THR A 292 -4.05 -20.40 -5.55
CA THR A 292 -3.21 -19.21 -5.76
C THR A 292 -2.16 -19.48 -6.83
N ARG A 293 -2.17 -18.70 -7.91
CA ARG A 293 -1.15 -18.75 -8.98
C ARG A 293 -0.54 -17.38 -9.26
N HIS A 294 -0.68 -16.42 -8.35
CA HIS A 294 -0.10 -15.08 -8.47
C HIS A 294 0.49 -14.58 -7.14
N PHE A 295 1.79 -14.25 -7.16
CA PHE A 295 2.51 -13.71 -6.01
C PHE A 295 3.12 -12.34 -6.34
N ILE A 296 3.08 -11.41 -5.39
CA ILE A 296 3.72 -10.10 -5.51
C ILE A 296 4.92 -10.07 -4.55
N ILE A 297 6.11 -10.19 -5.12
CA ILE A 297 7.37 -10.32 -4.39
C ILE A 297 7.97 -8.94 -4.17
N HIS A 298 7.93 -8.45 -2.93
CA HIS A 298 8.79 -7.35 -2.55
C HIS A 298 10.22 -7.88 -2.38
N ALA A 299 11.13 -7.50 -3.30
CA ALA A 299 12.51 -7.96 -3.45
C ALA A 299 13.46 -7.58 -2.29
N ARG A 300 12.97 -7.50 -1.05
CA ARG A 300 13.70 -7.08 0.15
C ARG A 300 13.08 -7.69 1.40
N LYS A 301 13.91 -8.30 2.26
CA LYS A 301 13.44 -8.95 3.48
C LYS A 301 12.77 -8.01 4.49
N ALA A 302 11.98 -8.58 5.39
CA ALA A 302 11.49 -7.88 6.58
C ALA A 302 12.40 -8.19 7.78
N LEU A 303 12.61 -7.21 8.65
CA LEU A 303 13.05 -7.44 10.02
C LEU A 303 11.86 -7.15 10.95
N LEU A 304 11.45 -8.13 11.75
CA LEU A 304 10.40 -7.94 12.77
C LEU A 304 10.99 -7.46 14.09
N SER A 305 12.29 -7.69 14.31
CA SER A 305 13.01 -7.23 15.48
C SER A 305 13.54 -5.80 15.32
N GLY A 306 13.29 -4.94 16.32
CA GLY A 306 13.97 -3.66 16.52
C GLY A 306 13.66 -2.49 15.58
N LEU A 307 12.91 -2.67 14.49
CA LEU A 307 12.66 -1.62 13.48
C LEU A 307 11.17 -1.37 13.20
N SER A 308 10.77 -0.11 13.05
CA SER A 308 9.44 0.26 12.53
C SER A 308 9.27 -0.11 11.04
N PRO A 309 8.03 -0.09 10.49
CA PRO A 309 7.80 -0.30 9.06
C PRO A 309 8.47 0.71 8.12
N ALA A 310 8.71 1.94 8.59
CA ALA A 310 9.42 2.96 7.81
C ALA A 310 10.93 2.67 7.79
N GLU A 311 11.50 2.33 8.94
CA GLU A 311 12.90 1.93 9.08
C GLU A 311 13.19 0.62 8.32
N ASN A 312 12.28 -0.35 8.33
CA ASN A 312 12.35 -1.55 7.49
C ASN A 312 12.52 -1.24 5.99
N ARG A 313 12.04 -0.07 5.51
CA ARG A 313 12.17 0.38 4.11
C ARG A 313 13.38 1.29 3.85
N ASN A 314 14.08 1.73 4.89
CA ASN A 314 15.13 2.77 4.81
C ASN A 314 16.47 2.39 5.47
N ILE A 315 16.46 1.62 6.58
CA ILE A 315 17.64 1.28 7.40
C ILE A 315 18.42 0.07 6.89
N LEU A 316 17.76 -1.01 6.43
CA LEU A 316 18.47 -1.95 5.54
C LEU A 316 18.87 -1.13 4.31
N PHE A 317 20.14 -1.19 3.92
CA PHE A 317 20.79 -0.21 3.04
C PHE A 317 19.95 0.15 1.79
N PRO A 318 19.89 1.43 1.39
CA PRO A 318 19.41 1.81 0.06
C PRO A 318 20.20 1.01 -0.99
N GLY A 319 19.50 0.35 -1.91
CA GLY A 319 20.10 -0.55 -2.91
C GLY A 319 20.06 -2.05 -2.55
N TYR A 320 19.75 -2.45 -1.31
CA TYR A 320 19.59 -3.87 -0.97
C TYR A 320 18.21 -4.40 -1.40
N HIS A 321 18.03 -4.57 -2.71
CA HIS A 321 16.94 -5.34 -3.32
C HIS A 321 17.56 -6.52 -4.07
N GLN A 322 17.15 -7.74 -3.73
CA GLN A 322 17.61 -8.96 -4.38
C GLN A 322 16.63 -9.31 -5.51
N TYR A 323 16.85 -8.72 -6.68
CA TYR A 323 16.01 -8.97 -7.87
C TYR A 323 16.27 -10.37 -8.45
N GLU A 324 17.45 -10.93 -8.22
CA GLU A 324 17.88 -12.27 -8.61
C GLU A 324 16.94 -13.37 -8.09
N TYR A 325 16.38 -13.21 -6.88
CA TYR A 325 15.40 -14.14 -6.33
C TYR A 325 14.07 -14.07 -7.08
N TYR A 326 13.65 -12.87 -7.52
CA TYR A 326 12.44 -12.72 -8.33
C TYR A 326 12.60 -13.38 -9.70
N PHE A 327 13.72 -13.14 -10.40
CA PHE A 327 13.97 -13.76 -11.71
C PHE A 327 14.19 -15.27 -11.60
N ALA A 328 14.79 -15.78 -10.53
CA ALA A 328 14.89 -17.21 -10.28
C ALA A 328 13.53 -17.87 -10.00
N LEU A 329 12.60 -17.20 -9.32
CA LEU A 329 11.23 -17.70 -9.17
C LEU A 329 10.52 -17.87 -10.53
N LEU A 330 10.76 -16.99 -11.51
CA LEU A 330 10.22 -17.14 -12.87
C LEU A 330 10.74 -18.42 -13.55
N ARG A 331 12.02 -18.75 -13.32
CA ARG A 331 12.72 -19.92 -13.86
C ARG A 331 12.24 -21.22 -13.21
N ASP A 332 12.01 -21.21 -11.89
CA ASP A 332 11.75 -22.41 -11.11
C ASP A 332 10.24 -22.71 -10.92
N PHE A 333 9.35 -21.73 -11.14
CA PHE A 333 7.88 -21.89 -11.06
C PHE A 333 7.17 -21.35 -12.33
N PRO A 334 7.30 -22.01 -13.50
CA PRO A 334 6.77 -21.51 -14.77
C PRO A 334 5.23 -21.36 -14.81
N ASP A 335 4.50 -22.18 -14.05
CA ASP A 335 3.03 -22.12 -13.96
C ASP A 335 2.51 -21.04 -12.99
N VAL A 336 3.40 -20.23 -12.40
CA VAL A 336 3.07 -19.22 -11.40
C VAL A 336 3.42 -17.82 -11.92
N GLN A 337 2.47 -16.90 -11.76
CA GLN A 337 2.64 -15.49 -12.11
C GLN A 337 3.29 -14.73 -10.95
N PHE A 338 4.20 -13.80 -11.26
CA PHE A 338 4.92 -13.04 -10.25
C PHE A 338 4.99 -11.55 -10.58
N THR A 339 4.64 -10.68 -9.63
CA THR A 339 4.82 -9.23 -9.76
C THR A 339 6.03 -8.75 -8.99
N LEU A 340 6.97 -8.10 -9.67
CA LEU A 340 8.16 -7.51 -9.07
C LEU A 340 7.79 -6.25 -8.27
N ASN A 341 8.30 -6.11 -7.04
CA ASN A 341 8.09 -4.94 -6.21
C ASN A 341 9.34 -4.57 -5.39
N GLY A 342 9.52 -3.29 -5.10
CA GLY A 342 10.67 -2.76 -4.36
C GLY A 342 11.65 -2.04 -5.28
N GLY A 343 12.34 -1.01 -4.75
CA GLY A 343 13.39 -0.25 -5.43
C GLY A 343 13.01 0.60 -6.65
N ILE A 344 11.98 0.24 -7.41
CA ILE A 344 11.58 0.89 -8.66
C ILE A 344 11.02 2.30 -8.40
N THR A 345 11.64 3.29 -9.04
CA THR A 345 11.37 4.73 -8.90
C THR A 345 11.05 5.46 -10.20
N THR A 346 11.37 4.91 -11.38
CA THR A 346 11.08 5.53 -12.69
C THR A 346 10.26 4.61 -13.61
N ILE A 347 9.60 5.18 -14.62
CA ILE A 347 8.87 4.37 -15.62
C ILE A 347 9.84 3.58 -16.52
N ASP A 348 11.04 4.10 -16.78
CA ASP A 348 12.05 3.38 -17.56
C ASP A 348 12.54 2.13 -16.82
N GLN A 349 12.67 2.17 -15.49
CA GLN A 349 12.93 0.95 -14.70
C GLN A 349 11.78 -0.05 -14.78
N VAL A 350 10.52 0.39 -14.86
CA VAL A 350 9.36 -0.50 -15.08
C VAL A 350 9.49 -1.20 -16.44
N THR A 351 9.74 -0.45 -17.51
CA THR A 351 9.85 -1.02 -18.86
C THR A 351 11.09 -1.90 -19.00
N ALA A 352 12.23 -1.53 -18.39
CA ALA A 352 13.43 -2.37 -18.33
C ALA A 352 13.19 -3.69 -17.56
N SER A 353 12.44 -3.67 -16.45
CA SER A 353 12.06 -4.88 -15.73
C SER A 353 11.26 -5.84 -16.62
N ILE A 354 10.29 -5.31 -17.36
CA ILE A 354 9.42 -6.09 -18.27
C ILE A 354 10.24 -6.62 -19.46
N ARG A 355 11.16 -5.81 -20.03
CA ARG A 355 12.09 -6.25 -21.08
C ARG A 355 13.01 -7.39 -20.63
N GLN A 356 13.45 -7.39 -19.37
CA GLN A 356 14.22 -8.49 -18.77
C GLN A 356 13.36 -9.75 -18.49
N GLY A 357 12.04 -9.68 -18.69
CA GLY A 357 11.13 -10.82 -18.55
C GLY A 357 10.28 -10.83 -17.29
N ALA A 358 10.26 -9.74 -16.50
CA ALA A 358 9.34 -9.65 -15.36
C ALA A 358 7.88 -9.67 -15.85
N HIS A 359 7.09 -10.67 -15.43
CA HIS A 359 5.69 -10.83 -15.85
C HIS A 359 4.85 -9.56 -15.61
N ARG A 360 5.09 -8.88 -14.48
CA ARG A 360 4.30 -7.76 -13.95
C ARG A 360 5.17 -6.91 -13.02
N VAL A 361 4.88 -5.62 -12.89
CA VAL A 361 5.59 -4.70 -11.98
C VAL A 361 4.62 -3.95 -11.06
N MET A 362 5.03 -3.76 -9.81
CA MET A 362 4.30 -2.98 -8.82
C MET A 362 5.16 -1.85 -8.25
N VAL A 363 4.67 -0.61 -8.38
CA VAL A 363 5.35 0.59 -7.88
C VAL A 363 4.63 1.15 -6.66
N GLY A 364 5.37 1.38 -5.57
CA GLY A 364 4.85 1.97 -4.33
C GLY A 364 5.16 3.46 -4.23
N ARG A 365 6.20 3.79 -3.43
CA ARG A 365 6.54 5.16 -3.04
C ARG A 365 6.62 6.15 -4.21
N ALA A 366 7.18 5.76 -5.35
CA ALA A 366 7.30 6.67 -6.50
C ALA A 366 5.96 7.01 -7.17
N ALA A 367 5.01 6.07 -7.20
CA ALA A 367 3.65 6.34 -7.69
C ALA A 367 2.93 7.38 -6.82
N TYR A 368 3.13 7.36 -5.48
CA TYR A 368 2.52 8.35 -4.58
C TYR A 368 3.31 9.67 -4.48
N ASN A 369 4.64 9.62 -4.54
CA ASN A 369 5.50 10.79 -4.38
C ASN A 369 5.70 11.60 -5.67
N ASN A 370 5.52 10.98 -6.83
CA ASN A 370 5.62 11.60 -8.15
C ASN A 370 4.54 11.03 -9.10
N PRO A 371 3.23 11.16 -8.75
CA PRO A 371 2.13 10.51 -9.47
C PRO A 371 2.03 10.95 -10.92
N TRP A 372 2.36 12.22 -11.23
CA TRP A 372 2.30 12.71 -12.60
C TRP A 372 3.26 11.98 -13.53
N ASN A 373 4.55 11.95 -13.18
CA ASN A 373 5.58 11.35 -14.03
C ASN A 373 5.57 9.82 -13.94
N MET A 374 5.18 9.23 -12.81
CA MET A 374 5.06 7.76 -12.71
C MET A 374 3.81 7.26 -13.43
N LEU A 375 2.62 7.75 -13.08
CA LEU A 375 1.37 7.20 -13.61
C LEU A 375 1.04 7.71 -15.01
N GLY A 376 1.40 8.96 -15.35
CA GLY A 376 1.08 9.54 -16.65
C GLY A 376 1.68 8.78 -17.82
N HIS A 377 2.84 8.13 -17.61
CA HIS A 377 3.51 7.31 -18.60
C HIS A 377 3.07 5.84 -18.63
N VAL A 378 2.25 5.37 -17.68
CA VAL A 378 1.85 3.94 -17.62
C VAL A 378 1.08 3.52 -18.87
N ASP A 379 0.05 4.29 -19.24
CA ASP A 379 -0.83 3.93 -20.36
C ASP A 379 -0.05 3.88 -21.69
N SER A 380 0.92 4.77 -21.92
CA SER A 380 1.72 4.79 -23.15
C SER A 380 2.93 3.85 -23.12
N GLU A 381 3.78 3.91 -22.09
CA GLU A 381 5.06 3.20 -22.06
C GLU A 381 4.92 1.71 -21.67
N VAL A 382 3.91 1.36 -20.87
CA VAL A 382 3.67 -0.03 -20.42
C VAL A 382 2.61 -0.73 -21.26
N TYR A 383 1.54 -0.02 -21.62
CA TYR A 383 0.41 -0.60 -22.35
C TYR A 383 0.36 -0.26 -23.85
N GLY A 384 1.23 0.62 -24.36
CA GLY A 384 1.22 1.04 -25.76
C GLY A 384 -0.03 1.82 -26.19
N MET A 385 -0.83 2.28 -25.22
CA MET A 385 -2.10 2.96 -25.48
C MET A 385 -1.87 4.46 -25.74
N LEU A 386 -2.67 5.02 -26.64
CA LEU A 386 -2.67 6.46 -26.89
C LEU A 386 -3.17 7.21 -25.65
N THR A 387 -2.24 7.81 -24.90
CA THR A 387 -2.58 8.69 -23.78
C THR A 387 -3.37 9.90 -24.29
N ARG A 388 -4.57 10.08 -23.76
CA ARG A 388 -5.28 11.36 -23.87
C ARG A 388 -4.36 12.41 -23.25
N ARG A 389 -4.01 13.46 -23.99
CA ARG A 389 -3.11 14.55 -23.54
C ARG A 389 -3.77 15.45 -22.49
N SER A 390 -4.23 14.85 -21.40
CA SER A 390 -4.80 15.55 -20.26
C SER A 390 -3.72 16.39 -19.60
N SER A 391 -3.99 17.67 -19.37
CA SER A 391 -3.11 18.53 -18.58
C SER A 391 -3.36 18.38 -17.08
N ARG A 392 -2.45 18.85 -16.23
CA ARG A 392 -2.67 18.84 -14.76
C ARG A 392 -3.93 19.62 -14.39
N ARG A 393 -4.22 20.72 -15.10
CA ARG A 393 -5.45 21.50 -14.94
C ARG A 393 -6.70 20.64 -15.15
N GLN A 394 -6.78 19.90 -16.25
CA GLN A 394 -7.94 19.05 -16.58
C GLN A 394 -8.13 17.88 -15.59
N ILE A 395 -7.03 17.34 -15.06
CA ILE A 395 -7.07 16.34 -13.99
C ILE A 395 -7.60 16.95 -12.68
N LEU A 396 -7.18 18.18 -12.34
CA LEU A 396 -7.63 18.90 -11.15
C LEU A 396 -9.11 19.30 -11.25
N GLU A 397 -9.57 19.78 -12.40
CA GLU A 397 -10.99 20.05 -12.68
C GLU A 397 -11.84 18.78 -12.52
N SER A 398 -11.39 17.66 -13.08
CA SER A 398 -12.08 16.36 -12.95
C SER A 398 -12.10 15.87 -11.49
N TYR A 399 -11.01 16.10 -10.74
CA TYR A 399 -10.89 15.72 -9.34
C TYR A 399 -11.70 16.64 -8.41
N GLN A 400 -11.87 17.92 -8.76
CA GLN A 400 -12.76 18.86 -8.09
C GLN A 400 -14.21 18.35 -8.14
N VAL A 401 -14.71 18.00 -9.34
CA VAL A 401 -16.06 17.44 -9.52
C VAL A 401 -16.29 16.19 -8.66
N TYR A 402 -15.30 15.30 -8.58
CA TYR A 402 -15.33 14.15 -7.66
C TYR A 402 -15.38 14.58 -6.19
N GLY A 403 -14.50 15.49 -5.76
CA GLY A 403 -14.42 15.94 -4.36
C GLY A 403 -15.70 16.62 -3.89
N ASP A 404 -16.26 17.52 -4.71
CA ASP A 404 -17.49 18.24 -4.39
C ASP A 404 -18.70 17.29 -4.38
N SER A 405 -18.76 16.29 -5.28
CA SER A 405 -19.78 15.24 -5.25
C SER A 405 -19.73 14.42 -3.94
N ILE A 406 -18.54 14.00 -3.51
CA ILE A 406 -18.36 13.23 -2.28
C ILE A 406 -18.66 14.07 -1.02
N MET A 407 -18.26 15.34 -0.99
CA MET A 407 -18.60 16.26 0.10
C MET A 407 -20.11 16.55 0.17
N GLY A 408 -20.79 16.62 -0.99
CA GLY A 408 -22.24 16.72 -1.06
C GLY A 408 -22.96 15.47 -0.56
N GLN A 409 -22.42 14.27 -0.85
CA GLN A 409 -23.02 13.00 -0.45
C GLN A 409 -22.91 12.71 1.05
N TYR A 410 -21.74 12.94 1.66
CA TYR A 410 -21.46 12.55 3.05
C TYR A 410 -21.38 13.73 4.03
N GLY A 411 -21.44 14.96 3.53
CA GLY A 411 -21.30 16.18 4.31
C GLY A 411 -19.85 16.56 4.65
N PRO A 412 -19.62 17.76 5.21
CA PRO A 412 -18.28 18.34 5.34
C PRO A 412 -17.38 17.69 6.40
N SER A 413 -17.91 16.74 7.18
CA SER A 413 -17.20 16.11 8.29
C SER A 413 -16.39 14.88 7.87
N ARG A 414 -16.85 14.10 6.89
CA ARG A 414 -16.15 12.91 6.35
C ARG A 414 -16.54 12.63 4.89
N PRO A 415 -15.64 12.80 3.91
CA PRO A 415 -14.29 13.35 4.06
C PRO A 415 -14.32 14.86 4.30
N ASN A 416 -13.34 15.36 5.03
CA ASN A 416 -13.04 16.79 5.05
C ASN A 416 -12.05 17.16 3.94
N VAL A 417 -11.92 18.46 3.62
CA VAL A 417 -11.04 18.97 2.55
C VAL A 417 -9.60 18.47 2.68
N ARG A 418 -9.05 18.30 3.89
CA ARG A 418 -7.67 17.82 4.08
C ARG A 418 -7.48 16.39 3.57
N GLN A 419 -8.51 15.54 3.67
CA GLN A 419 -8.47 14.18 3.12
C GLN A 419 -8.49 14.19 1.58
N LEU A 420 -9.29 15.07 0.97
CA LEU A 420 -9.35 15.22 -0.49
C LEU A 420 -8.10 15.89 -1.07
N VAL A 421 -7.49 16.83 -0.35
CA VAL A 421 -6.27 17.54 -0.80
C VAL A 421 -5.00 16.70 -0.62
N LYS A 422 -4.95 15.80 0.37
CA LYS A 422 -3.75 15.00 0.69
C LYS A 422 -3.13 14.27 -0.53
N PRO A 423 -3.89 13.60 -1.41
CA PRO A 423 -3.36 13.01 -2.65
C PRO A 423 -2.74 14.02 -3.62
N LEU A 424 -3.28 15.24 -3.68
CA LEU A 424 -2.82 16.29 -4.60
C LEU A 424 -1.43 16.83 -4.23
N LEU A 425 -1.01 16.70 -2.96
CA LEU A 425 0.23 17.30 -2.42
C LEU A 425 1.53 16.90 -3.13
N ASN A 426 1.50 15.89 -4.01
CA ASN A 426 2.65 15.46 -4.81
C ASN A 426 2.46 15.61 -6.33
N LEU A 427 1.33 16.14 -6.81
CA LEU A 427 1.03 16.27 -8.25
C LEU A 427 2.05 17.15 -9.02
N PHE A 428 2.65 18.11 -8.32
CA PHE A 428 3.67 19.03 -8.82
C PHE A 428 5.10 18.66 -8.37
N HIS A 429 5.38 17.39 -8.09
CA HIS A 429 6.71 16.95 -7.67
C HIS A 429 7.80 17.41 -8.67
N SER A 430 8.89 17.99 -8.15
CA SER A 430 10.00 18.62 -8.90
C SER A 430 9.63 19.77 -9.86
N GLU A 431 8.39 20.24 -9.90
CA GLU A 431 7.97 21.33 -10.78
C GLU A 431 8.26 22.73 -10.21
N PRO A 432 8.48 23.75 -11.07
CA PRO A 432 8.44 25.16 -10.68
C PRO A 432 7.17 25.52 -9.92
N GLY A 433 7.30 26.32 -8.86
CA GLY A 433 6.17 26.76 -8.02
C GLY A 433 5.74 25.78 -6.93
N ASN A 434 6.05 24.47 -7.02
CA ASN A 434 5.63 23.44 -6.07
C ASN A 434 5.92 23.80 -4.59
N GLY A 435 7.11 24.31 -4.28
CA GLY A 435 7.46 24.73 -2.91
C GLY A 435 6.65 25.92 -2.40
N LEU A 436 6.22 26.83 -3.27
CA LEU A 436 5.30 27.93 -2.92
C LEU A 436 3.88 27.39 -2.74
N TRP A 437 3.42 26.57 -3.68
CA TRP A 437 2.12 25.91 -3.65
C TRP A 437 1.90 25.10 -2.38
N LYS A 438 2.88 24.30 -1.93
CA LYS A 438 2.81 23.56 -0.65
C LYS A 438 2.62 24.46 0.57
N ARG A 439 3.32 25.61 0.63
CA ARG A 439 3.14 26.59 1.71
C ARG A 439 1.78 27.26 1.65
N LYS A 440 1.29 27.58 0.44
CA LYS A 440 -0.05 28.17 0.25
C LYS A 440 -1.14 27.17 0.62
N ALA A 441 -1.00 25.91 0.22
CA ALA A 441 -1.88 24.80 0.59
C ALA A 441 -1.98 24.58 2.10
N ASP A 442 -0.87 24.52 2.85
CA ASP A 442 -0.92 24.45 4.32
C ASP A 442 -1.68 25.64 4.94
N SER A 443 -1.50 26.84 4.37
CA SER A 443 -2.22 28.02 4.82
C SER A 443 -3.72 27.95 4.53
N THR A 444 -4.11 27.67 3.29
CA THR A 444 -5.50 27.60 2.86
C THR A 444 -6.26 26.49 3.57
N LEU A 445 -5.63 25.33 3.85
CA LEU A 445 -6.22 24.24 4.63
C LEU A 445 -6.61 24.62 6.08
N ARG A 446 -6.22 25.80 6.59
CA ARG A 446 -6.70 26.30 7.89
C ARG A 446 -8.12 26.87 7.84
N HIS A 447 -8.59 27.35 6.68
CA HIS A 447 -9.89 28.04 6.57
C HIS A 447 -10.78 27.55 5.42
N CYS A 448 -10.24 26.94 4.36
CA CYS A 448 -11.02 26.49 3.21
C CYS A 448 -12.03 25.38 3.58
N LYS A 449 -13.21 25.41 2.94
CA LYS A 449 -14.32 24.48 3.22
C LYS A 449 -14.75 23.64 2.02
N THR A 450 -14.31 23.98 0.80
CA THR A 450 -14.56 23.20 -0.42
C THR A 450 -13.23 22.91 -1.12
N LEU A 451 -13.25 21.96 -2.07
CA LEU A 451 -12.07 21.68 -2.89
C LEU A 451 -11.87 22.77 -3.95
N GLU A 452 -12.96 23.29 -4.52
CA GLU A 452 -12.99 24.48 -5.37
C GLU A 452 -12.20 25.66 -4.79
N SER A 453 -12.60 26.16 -3.61
CA SER A 453 -11.94 27.32 -2.99
C SER A 453 -10.47 27.06 -2.67
N PHE A 454 -10.11 25.81 -2.35
CA PHE A 454 -8.73 25.41 -2.15
C PHE A 454 -7.90 25.48 -3.45
N LEU A 455 -8.47 25.07 -4.58
CA LEU A 455 -7.78 25.12 -5.87
C LEU A 455 -7.66 26.56 -6.38
N GLU A 456 -8.74 27.35 -6.33
CA GLU A 456 -8.72 28.78 -6.67
C GLU A 456 -7.68 29.57 -5.86
N GLU A 457 -7.64 29.35 -4.54
CA GLU A 457 -6.68 30.03 -3.67
C GLU A 457 -5.23 29.55 -3.86
N THR A 458 -4.96 28.35 -4.40
CA THR A 458 -3.60 27.80 -4.43
C THR A 458 -2.94 27.73 -5.79
N LEU A 459 -3.69 27.55 -6.88
CA LEU A 459 -3.10 27.24 -8.20
C LEU A 459 -2.37 28.42 -8.87
N ASP A 460 -2.58 29.66 -8.42
CA ASP A 460 -1.78 30.82 -8.83
C ASP A 460 -0.28 30.68 -8.51
N ALA A 461 0.07 29.82 -7.54
CA ALA A 461 1.45 29.50 -7.19
C ALA A 461 2.15 28.56 -8.21
N ILE A 462 1.41 27.98 -9.17
CA ILE A 462 1.94 27.10 -10.21
C ILE A 462 1.84 27.81 -11.58
N PRO A 463 2.93 27.92 -12.35
CA PRO A 463 2.88 28.51 -13.69
C PRO A 463 1.91 27.78 -14.63
N ASN A 464 1.21 28.52 -15.51
CA ASN A 464 0.36 27.91 -16.54
C ASN A 464 1.14 26.92 -17.44
N SER A 465 2.45 27.16 -17.69
CA SER A 465 3.31 26.23 -18.41
C SER A 465 3.45 24.85 -17.74
N VAL A 466 3.22 24.74 -16.43
CA VAL A 466 3.23 23.48 -15.66
C VAL A 466 1.81 22.89 -15.55
N LEU A 467 0.79 23.74 -15.40
CA LEU A 467 -0.62 23.33 -15.33
C LEU A 467 -1.14 22.76 -16.65
N ASP A 468 -0.72 23.38 -17.76
CA ASP A 468 -1.18 23.09 -19.12
C ASP A 468 -0.19 22.24 -19.93
N ALA A 469 0.96 21.90 -19.35
CA ALA A 469 1.86 20.90 -19.91
C ALA A 469 1.11 19.55 -20.07
N PRO A 470 1.16 18.93 -21.26
CA PRO A 470 0.76 17.54 -21.40
C PRO A 470 1.77 16.64 -20.68
N ILE A 471 1.38 15.39 -20.44
CA ILE A 471 2.34 14.33 -20.06
C ILE A 471 3.34 14.18 -21.22
N GLY A 472 4.58 14.62 -21.00
CA GLY A 472 5.68 14.54 -21.95
C GLY A 472 6.84 13.75 -21.35
N LYS A 473 7.46 12.86 -22.14
CA LYS A 473 8.63 12.10 -21.69
C LYS A 473 9.88 12.95 -21.89
N GLU A 474 10.59 13.27 -20.82
CA GLU A 474 11.99 13.67 -20.94
C GLU A 474 12.81 12.44 -21.36
N ALA A 475 13.64 12.58 -22.38
CA ALA A 475 14.44 11.48 -22.90
C ALA A 475 15.58 11.14 -21.93
N TYR A 476 15.32 10.22 -21.00
CA TYR A 476 16.33 9.67 -20.11
C TYR A 476 17.12 8.54 -20.79
N ILE A 477 18.41 8.46 -20.48
CA ILE A 477 19.29 7.40 -21.00
C ILE A 477 19.05 6.12 -20.20
N GLU A 478 18.86 5.01 -20.89
CA GLU A 478 18.60 3.69 -20.31
C GLU A 478 19.88 3.13 -19.66
N GLU A 479 20.07 3.41 -18.36
CA GLU A 479 21.00 2.65 -17.53
C GLU A 479 20.47 1.21 -17.38
N GLY A 480 21.28 0.21 -17.73
CA GLY A 480 20.93 -1.21 -17.71
C GLY A 480 20.70 -1.80 -16.31
N HIS A 481 19.68 -1.31 -15.60
CA HIS A 481 19.35 -1.62 -14.21
C HIS A 481 19.09 -3.11 -13.92
N PHE A 482 18.77 -3.88 -14.95
CA PHE A 482 18.53 -5.32 -14.90
C PHE A 482 19.34 -6.08 -15.96
N ALA A 483 20.38 -5.45 -16.52
CA ALA A 483 21.38 -6.17 -17.30
C ALA A 483 22.09 -7.19 -16.39
N ASP A 484 22.55 -8.29 -16.98
CA ASP A 484 23.30 -9.36 -16.31
C ASP A 484 22.54 -10.14 -15.20
N MET A 485 21.23 -9.95 -15.02
CA MET A 485 20.46 -10.64 -13.95
C MET A 485 20.57 -12.18 -14.03
N ASP A 486 20.66 -12.74 -15.23
CA ASP A 486 20.80 -14.19 -15.45
C ASP A 486 22.10 -14.76 -14.87
N SER A 487 23.14 -13.93 -14.72
CA SER A 487 24.42 -14.31 -14.10
C SER A 487 24.39 -14.29 -12.57
N LEU A 488 23.40 -13.63 -11.98
CA LEU A 488 23.24 -13.44 -10.53
C LEU A 488 22.24 -14.41 -9.89
N LEU A 489 21.57 -15.25 -10.70
CA LEU A 489 20.52 -16.14 -10.21
C LEU A 489 21.08 -17.16 -9.21
N PRO A 490 20.40 -17.41 -8.06
CA PRO A 490 20.73 -18.52 -7.19
C PRO A 490 20.62 -19.88 -7.90
N PRO A 491 21.19 -20.95 -7.31
CA PRO A 491 21.01 -22.33 -7.78
C PRO A 491 19.53 -22.68 -8.03
N ARG A 492 19.28 -23.67 -8.90
CA ARG A 492 17.91 -24.15 -9.14
C ARG A 492 17.35 -24.81 -7.89
N TYR A 493 16.12 -24.42 -7.52
CA TYR A 493 15.37 -25.09 -6.47
C TYR A 493 15.13 -26.56 -6.86
N SER A 494 15.62 -27.49 -6.04
CA SER A 494 15.72 -28.92 -6.38
C SER A 494 14.64 -29.79 -5.75
N SER A 495 13.84 -29.26 -4.81
CA SER A 495 12.73 -29.95 -4.17
C SER A 495 11.38 -29.69 -4.86
N LEU A 496 11.30 -30.04 -6.15
CA LEU A 496 10.02 -30.39 -6.78
C LEU A 496 9.62 -31.80 -6.33
N THR A 497 9.17 -31.93 -5.08
CA THR A 497 8.79 -33.23 -4.51
C THR A 497 7.47 -33.73 -5.08
N ASN A 498 7.56 -34.72 -5.96
CA ASN A 498 6.49 -35.67 -6.34
C ASN A 498 5.19 -35.05 -6.91
N GLY A 499 5.29 -34.45 -8.10
CA GLY A 499 4.17 -34.21 -9.00
C GLY A 499 4.50 -34.70 -10.41
N SER A 500 4.45 -36.01 -10.66
CA SER A 500 4.82 -36.61 -11.94
C SER A 500 3.83 -36.25 -13.06
N CYS A 501 4.17 -35.26 -13.87
CA CYS A 501 3.76 -35.21 -15.27
C CYS A 501 4.92 -35.73 -16.11
N GLU A 502 4.92 -37.04 -16.37
CA GLU A 502 5.85 -37.62 -17.35
C GLU A 502 5.54 -37.04 -18.73
N ILE A 503 6.51 -36.35 -19.32
CA ILE A 503 6.45 -36.01 -20.75
C ILE A 503 6.59 -37.33 -21.52
N PRO A 504 5.61 -37.73 -22.36
CA PRO A 504 5.73 -38.95 -23.15
C PRO A 504 6.94 -38.84 -24.07
N ALA A 505 7.88 -39.78 -23.93
CA ALA A 505 9.05 -39.84 -24.80
C ALA A 505 8.60 -39.98 -26.27
N LEU A 506 9.17 -39.17 -27.17
CA LEU A 506 8.95 -39.31 -28.61
C LEU A 506 9.39 -40.70 -29.05
N VAL A 507 8.44 -41.53 -29.46
CA VAL A 507 8.75 -42.79 -30.15
C VAL A 507 9.29 -42.45 -31.53
N THR A 508 10.60 -42.62 -31.70
CA THR A 508 11.24 -42.61 -33.03
C THR A 508 10.82 -43.87 -33.78
N ALA A 509 9.88 -43.72 -34.71
CA ALA A 509 9.52 -44.75 -35.67
C ALA A 509 10.56 -44.79 -36.79
N SER A 510 11.43 -45.81 -36.77
CA SER A 510 12.31 -46.15 -37.89
C SER A 510 11.70 -47.26 -38.74
N THR A 511 11.11 -46.89 -39.88
CA THR A 511 11.00 -47.70 -41.12
C THR A 511 10.65 -46.77 -42.27
#